data_AF-A0A175YIK0-F1
#
_entry.id   AF-A0A175YIK0-F1
#
_cell.length_a   1.000
_cell.length_b   1.000
_cell.length_c   1.000
_cell.angle_alpha   90.00
_cell.angle_beta   90.00
_cell.angle_gamma   90.00
#
_symmetry.space_group_name_H-M   'P 1'
#
loop_
_entity.id
_entity.type
_entity.pdbx_description
1 polymer ?
#
loop_
_entity_poly.entity_id
_entity_poly.type
_entity_poly.pdbx_seq_one_letter_code
_entity_poly.pdbx_strand_id
1 'polypeptide(L)'
;MNLENVSKHFGRPLNDAAKSFGVSRSTFKRICRGLGIKRWQSGKRRMNGNFSSRLGKGINQEQPGRRNFGSTSMAAVNETVVVHSSQDLNKMIVKATYKDVAIRFKLPDLSGIAELENNVIERLHLKRNNFTIKYQDEEGDLVLIACDKDVRECIEISRSLKETTVKLLLDLPLNHNAL
;
A
#
# COMPACT_ATOMS: atom_id res chain seq x y z
N MET A 1 -5.84 15.28 22.48
CA MET A 1 -6.22 13.86 22.24
C MET A 1 -4.95 13.04 22.30
N ASN A 2 -4.83 12.10 23.25
CA ASN A 2 -3.57 11.40 23.54
C ASN A 2 -3.62 9.93 23.08
N LEU A 3 -2.45 9.32 22.85
CA LEU A 3 -2.31 7.95 22.32
C LEU A 3 -3.10 6.91 23.11
N GLU A 4 -3.15 7.06 24.43
CA GLU A 4 -3.83 6.16 25.36
C GLU A 4 -5.37 6.19 25.23
N ASN A 5 -5.94 7.33 24.85
CA ASN A 5 -7.36 7.41 24.57
C ASN A 5 -7.68 6.78 23.21
N VAL A 6 -6.78 6.93 22.25
CA VAL A 6 -6.94 6.38 20.90
C VAL A 6 -6.86 4.85 20.91
N SER A 7 -5.94 4.27 21.69
CA SER A 7 -5.75 2.81 21.77
C SER A 7 -6.94 2.06 22.36
N LYS A 8 -7.74 2.68 23.24
CA LYS A 8 -8.99 2.11 23.79
C LYS A 8 -10.02 1.76 22.73
N HIS A 9 -9.95 2.38 21.55
CA HIS A 9 -10.86 2.13 20.45
C HIS A 9 -10.32 1.15 19.41
N PHE A 10 -9.11 0.61 19.60
CA PHE A 10 -8.59 -0.46 18.75
C PHE A 10 -9.54 -1.67 18.79
N GLY A 11 -9.67 -2.38 17.68
CA GLY A 11 -10.68 -3.42 17.48
C GLY A 11 -12.02 -2.91 16.92
N ARG A 12 -12.32 -1.61 17.03
CA ARG A 12 -13.53 -0.99 16.43
C ARG A 12 -13.21 -0.46 15.03
N PRO A 13 -14.22 -0.27 14.15
CA PRO A 13 -13.99 0.46 12.92
C PRO A 13 -13.55 1.88 13.23
N LEU A 14 -12.65 2.35 12.38
CA LEU A 14 -12.14 3.71 12.41
C LEU A 14 -13.28 4.76 12.47
N ASN A 15 -14.39 4.52 11.78
CA ASN A 15 -15.53 5.42 11.77
C ASN A 15 -16.21 5.54 13.14
N ASP A 16 -16.35 4.42 13.87
CA ASP A 16 -16.98 4.42 15.20
C ASP A 16 -16.03 5.02 16.24
N ALA A 17 -14.72 4.80 16.08
CA ALA A 17 -13.71 5.48 16.87
C ALA A 17 -13.76 6.99 16.64
N ALA A 18 -13.72 7.46 15.39
CA ALA A 18 -13.79 8.89 15.04
C ALA A 18 -15.03 9.59 15.63
N LYS A 19 -16.20 8.93 15.56
CA LYS A 19 -17.44 9.40 16.19
C LYS A 19 -17.31 9.53 17.71
N SER A 20 -16.61 8.61 18.35
CA SER A 20 -16.36 8.67 19.81
C SER A 20 -15.52 9.90 20.22
N PHE A 21 -14.76 10.46 19.29
CA PHE A 21 -13.98 11.69 19.49
C PHE A 21 -14.65 12.94 18.91
N GLY A 22 -15.85 12.83 18.33
CA GLY A 22 -16.58 13.96 17.73
C GLY A 22 -15.87 14.59 16.52
N VAL A 23 -14.99 13.86 15.84
CA VAL A 23 -14.22 14.36 14.69
C VAL A 23 -14.56 13.61 13.41
N SER A 24 -14.28 14.24 12.27
CA SER A 24 -14.37 13.55 10.97
C SER A 24 -13.36 12.39 10.89
N ARG A 25 -13.68 11.37 10.10
CA ARG A 25 -12.81 10.21 9.86
C ARG A 25 -11.42 10.62 9.35
N SER A 26 -11.34 11.62 8.47
CA SER A 26 -10.08 12.16 7.94
C SER A 26 -9.27 12.91 9.01
N THR A 27 -9.95 13.72 9.83
CA THR A 27 -9.33 14.41 10.99
C THR A 27 -8.76 13.39 11.97
N PHE A 28 -9.52 12.32 12.24
CA PHE A 28 -9.09 11.23 13.10
C PHE A 28 -7.87 10.48 12.54
N LYS A 29 -7.83 10.15 11.24
CA LYS A 29 -6.64 9.58 10.58
C LYS A 29 -5.42 10.49 10.74
N ARG A 30 -5.58 11.81 10.55
CA ARG A 30 -4.48 12.78 10.70
C ARG A 30 -3.93 12.80 12.14
N ILE A 31 -4.81 12.76 13.14
CA ILE A 31 -4.41 12.67 14.55
C ILE A 31 -3.69 11.35 14.83
N CYS A 32 -4.20 10.22 14.34
CA CYS A 32 -3.55 8.91 14.51
C CYS A 32 -2.13 8.89 13.93
N ARG A 33 -1.93 9.47 12.73
CA ARG A 33 -0.60 9.61 12.13
C ARG A 33 0.33 10.47 12.97
N GLY A 34 -0.17 11.58 13.52
CA GLY A 34 0.58 12.45 14.44
C GLY A 34 1.00 11.75 15.74
N LEU A 35 0.26 10.72 16.14
CA LEU A 35 0.55 9.87 17.30
C LEU A 35 1.41 8.63 16.94
N GLY A 36 1.91 8.53 15.71
CA GLY A 36 2.72 7.40 15.24
C GLY A 36 1.91 6.14 14.88
N ILE A 37 0.58 6.19 14.95
CA ILE A 37 -0.30 5.11 14.48
C ILE A 37 -0.45 5.25 12.96
N LYS A 38 0.49 4.65 12.22
CA LYS A 38 0.46 4.63 10.74
C LYS A 38 -0.73 3.84 10.19
N ARG A 39 -1.20 2.83 10.93
CA ARG A 39 -2.30 1.95 10.55
C ARG A 39 -3.28 1.76 11.71
N TRP A 40 -4.57 1.99 11.43
CA TRP A 40 -5.61 1.77 12.41
C TRP A 40 -5.80 0.28 12.67
N GLN A 41 -5.72 -0.12 13.95
CA GLN A 41 -5.96 -1.49 14.39
C GLN A 41 -7.46 -1.80 14.38
N SER A 42 -8.12 -1.70 13.22
CA SER A 42 -9.52 -2.13 13.12
C SER A 42 -9.60 -3.64 13.31
N GLY A 43 -10.47 -4.07 14.21
CA GLY A 43 -10.85 -5.46 14.28
C GLY A 43 -11.52 -5.82 12.97
N LYS A 44 -11.05 -6.88 12.32
CA LYS A 44 -11.58 -7.41 11.07
C LYS A 44 -13.07 -7.67 11.24
N ARG A 45 -13.93 -6.73 10.86
CA ARG A 45 -15.38 -6.99 10.79
C ARG A 45 -15.58 -8.00 9.67
N ARG A 46 -15.92 -9.24 10.01
CA ARG A 46 -16.67 -10.08 9.07
C ARG A 46 -18.05 -9.43 8.97
N MET A 47 -18.36 -8.83 7.84
CA MET A 47 -19.74 -8.51 7.50
C MET A 47 -20.49 -9.85 7.39
N ASN A 48 -21.28 -10.19 8.41
CA ASN A 48 -22.29 -11.24 8.30
C ASN A 48 -23.38 -10.72 7.36
N GLY A 49 -23.28 -11.07 6.09
CA GLY A 49 -24.44 -11.16 5.21
C GLY A 49 -25.01 -12.57 5.33
N ASN A 50 -26.30 -12.66 5.71
CA ASN A 50 -27.05 -13.90 5.83
C ASN A 50 -26.82 -14.88 4.66
N PHE A 51 -26.30 -16.07 4.98
CA PHE A 51 -26.61 -17.28 4.22
C PHE A 51 -26.94 -18.38 5.22
N SER A 52 -28.17 -18.86 5.13
CA SER A 52 -28.77 -19.89 5.97
C SER A 52 -27.95 -21.19 5.93
N SER A 53 -27.71 -21.74 7.13
CA SER A 53 -27.60 -23.17 7.46
C SER A 53 -26.89 -24.13 6.49
N ARG A 54 -25.74 -24.68 6.90
CA ARG A 54 -25.57 -26.14 7.12
C ARG A 54 -24.23 -26.47 7.79
N LEU A 55 -24.32 -27.51 8.60
CA LEU A 55 -23.46 -28.05 9.65
C LEU A 55 -22.22 -28.82 9.14
N GLY A 56 -21.13 -28.85 9.93
CA GLY A 56 -20.12 -29.93 9.99
C GLY A 56 -18.65 -29.47 9.90
N LYS A 57 -17.91 -29.26 11.02
CA LYS A 57 -17.07 -30.20 11.82
C LYS A 57 -15.71 -30.62 11.21
N GLY A 58 -14.63 -30.50 12.01
CA GLY A 58 -13.37 -31.27 11.89
C GLY A 58 -12.07 -30.43 11.85
N ILE A 59 -11.54 -29.90 12.96
CA ILE A 59 -10.40 -30.40 13.80
C ILE A 59 -9.26 -31.22 13.14
N ASN A 60 -8.03 -30.68 13.24
CA ASN A 60 -6.73 -31.25 13.70
C ASN A 60 -5.57 -30.54 12.95
N GLN A 61 -4.61 -29.87 13.61
CA GLN A 61 -3.29 -30.38 14.09
C GLN A 61 -2.69 -31.34 13.03
N GLU A 62 -1.46 -31.22 12.50
CA GLU A 62 -0.13 -31.37 13.14
C GLU A 62 1.00 -30.77 12.23
N GLN A 63 2.11 -30.31 12.83
CA GLN A 63 3.49 -30.23 12.27
C GLN A 63 4.23 -31.53 12.70
N PRO A 64 5.47 -31.93 12.27
CA PRO A 64 6.58 -31.18 11.61
C PRO A 64 7.37 -31.99 10.54
N GLY A 65 8.42 -31.43 9.93
CA GLY A 65 9.34 -32.21 9.07
C GLY A 65 10.58 -31.46 8.57
N ARG A 66 11.68 -31.56 9.34
CA ARG A 66 13.07 -31.18 9.00
C ARG A 66 13.58 -31.98 7.78
N ARG A 67 14.48 -31.39 6.97
CA ARG A 67 15.78 -31.98 6.54
C ARG A 67 16.56 -31.01 5.65
N ASN A 68 17.78 -30.68 6.09
CA ASN A 68 18.87 -30.10 5.29
C ASN A 68 19.54 -31.20 4.47
N PHE A 69 20.25 -30.86 3.38
CA PHE A 69 21.62 -31.32 3.06
C PHE A 69 22.09 -30.73 1.72
N GLY A 70 23.36 -30.28 1.65
CA GLY A 70 24.07 -30.05 0.38
C GLY A 70 24.97 -28.82 0.36
N SER A 71 26.20 -28.98 0.87
CA SER A 71 27.36 -28.09 0.61
C SER A 71 28.13 -28.53 -0.64
N THR A 72 29.07 -27.66 -1.08
CA THR A 72 30.27 -27.91 -1.95
C THR A 72 30.04 -27.52 -3.43
N SER A 73 30.85 -26.75 -4.17
CA SER A 73 32.10 -25.98 -3.97
C SER A 73 32.40 -25.09 -5.21
N MET A 74 33.06 -23.94 -4.98
CA MET A 74 34.13 -23.25 -5.74
C MET A 74 34.17 -23.23 -7.28
N ALA A 75 34.31 -22.02 -7.87
CA ALA A 75 35.38 -21.69 -8.84
C ALA A 75 35.44 -20.20 -9.22
N ALA A 76 36.67 -19.69 -9.19
CA ALA A 76 37.32 -18.70 -10.07
C ALA A 76 36.84 -17.23 -10.15
N VAL A 77 37.83 -16.40 -9.83
CA VAL A 77 38.02 -14.97 -10.06
C VAL A 77 37.99 -14.55 -11.53
N ASN A 78 37.39 -13.39 -11.80
CA ASN A 78 37.80 -12.47 -12.84
C ASN A 78 37.31 -11.05 -12.52
N GLU A 79 38.29 -10.20 -12.27
CA GLU A 79 38.22 -8.76 -12.06
C GLU A 79 37.87 -8.07 -13.38
N THR A 80 36.80 -7.28 -13.42
CA THR A 80 36.71 -6.09 -14.28
C THR A 80 35.54 -5.21 -13.83
N VAL A 81 35.88 -3.97 -13.51
CA VAL A 81 35.01 -2.89 -13.07
C VAL A 81 33.90 -2.63 -14.08
N VAL A 82 32.65 -2.89 -13.69
CA VAL A 82 31.47 -2.20 -14.24
C VAL A 82 30.57 -1.82 -13.10
N VAL A 83 30.44 -0.51 -12.91
CA VAL A 83 29.58 0.18 -11.95
C VAL A 83 28.12 -0.18 -12.23
N HIS A 84 27.67 -1.35 -11.77
CA HIS A 84 26.26 -1.66 -11.68
C HIS A 84 25.82 -1.29 -10.26
N SER A 85 25.36 -0.05 -10.13
CA SER A 85 24.72 0.46 -8.94
C SER A 85 23.72 -0.58 -8.42
N SER A 86 23.86 -0.94 -7.15
CA SER A 86 23.08 -1.92 -6.38
C SER A 86 21.58 -1.61 -6.28
N GLN A 87 20.88 -1.43 -7.41
CA GLN A 87 19.51 -0.93 -7.45
C GLN A 87 18.42 -2.01 -7.60
N ASP A 88 18.77 -3.29 -7.75
CA ASP A 88 17.75 -4.33 -8.02
C ASP A 88 17.07 -4.93 -6.77
N LEU A 89 17.55 -4.64 -5.56
CA LEU A 89 17.00 -5.23 -4.33
C LEU A 89 15.89 -4.37 -3.66
N ASN A 90 15.66 -3.15 -4.14
CA ASN A 90 14.77 -2.17 -3.50
C ASN A 90 13.79 -1.55 -4.50
N LYS A 91 13.08 -2.40 -5.25
CA LYS A 91 12.06 -2.00 -6.23
C LYS A 91 10.70 -2.56 -5.81
N MET A 92 9.71 -1.67 -5.66
CA MET A 92 8.32 -2.00 -5.39
C MET A 92 7.52 -2.13 -6.69
N ILE A 93 6.57 -3.07 -6.76
CA ILE A 93 5.66 -3.15 -7.91
C ILE A 93 4.54 -2.13 -7.68
N VAL A 94 4.33 -1.27 -8.67
CA VAL A 94 3.25 -0.30 -8.69
C VAL A 94 2.24 -0.73 -9.75
N LYS A 95 0.98 -0.90 -9.36
CA LYS A 95 -0.15 -1.10 -10.26
C LYS A 95 -0.95 0.19 -10.34
N ALA A 96 -0.84 0.89 -11.46
CA ALA A 96 -1.58 2.12 -11.73
C ALA A 96 -2.77 1.81 -12.63
N THR A 97 -3.96 2.23 -12.21
CA THR A 97 -5.22 2.03 -12.94
C THR A 97 -5.74 3.38 -13.40
N TYR A 98 -6.02 3.51 -14.69
CA TYR A 98 -6.60 4.70 -15.30
C TYR A 98 -7.80 4.27 -16.16
N LYS A 99 -9.00 4.73 -15.78
CA LYS A 99 -10.27 4.23 -16.34
C LYS A 99 -10.31 2.69 -16.26
N ASP A 100 -10.32 1.99 -17.39
CA ASP A 100 -10.34 0.51 -17.47
C ASP A 100 -8.96 -0.10 -17.80
N VAL A 101 -7.91 0.71 -17.89
CA VAL A 101 -6.56 0.25 -18.22
C VAL A 101 -5.69 0.22 -16.97
N ALA A 102 -5.11 -0.94 -16.68
CA ALA A 102 -4.14 -1.11 -15.60
C ALA A 102 -2.74 -1.39 -16.16
N ILE A 103 -1.78 -0.57 -15.75
CA ILE A 103 -0.35 -0.77 -16.01
C ILE A 103 0.35 -1.23 -14.75
N ARG A 104 1.40 -2.05 -14.91
CA ARG A 104 2.27 -2.49 -13.82
C ARG A 104 3.71 -2.15 -14.16
N PHE A 105 4.40 -1.54 -13.21
CA PHE A 105 5.82 -1.21 -13.34
C PHE A 105 6.54 -1.33 -12.02
N LYS A 106 7.87 -1.36 -12.08
CA LYS A 106 8.73 -1.39 -10.90
C LYS A 106 9.19 0.04 -10.61
N LEU A 107 9.06 0.46 -9.37
CA LEU A 107 9.49 1.77 -8.89
C LEU A 107 10.49 1.58 -7.74
N PRO A 108 11.69 2.18 -7.79
CA PRO A 108 12.60 2.22 -6.66
C PRO A 108 11.98 2.85 -5.40
N ASP A 109 12.42 2.43 -4.22
CA ASP A 109 11.80 2.93 -2.97
C ASP A 109 12.15 4.38 -2.62
N LEU A 110 13.22 4.90 -3.23
CA LEU A 110 13.65 6.29 -3.08
C LEU A 110 13.07 7.21 -4.16
N SER A 111 12.25 6.67 -5.07
CA SER A 111 11.63 7.42 -6.15
C SER A 111 10.68 8.51 -5.64
N GLY A 112 10.65 9.61 -6.38
CA GLY A 112 9.77 10.74 -6.14
C GLY A 112 8.51 10.72 -7.01
N ILE A 113 7.67 11.75 -6.83
CA ILE A 113 6.44 11.93 -7.62
C ILE A 113 6.75 12.12 -9.10
N ALA A 114 7.83 12.83 -9.44
CA ALA A 114 8.22 13.08 -10.83
C ALA A 114 8.51 11.77 -11.59
N GLU A 115 9.20 10.82 -10.95
CA GLU A 115 9.51 9.52 -11.55
C GLU A 115 8.25 8.66 -11.70
N LEU A 116 7.36 8.72 -10.69
CA LEU A 116 6.07 8.06 -10.73
C LEU A 116 5.21 8.59 -11.89
N GLU A 117 5.14 9.91 -12.05
CA GLU A 117 4.43 10.57 -13.15
C GLU A 117 5.02 10.21 -14.51
N ASN A 118 6.35 10.21 -14.66
CA ASN A 118 7.00 9.84 -15.92
C ASN A 118 6.65 8.40 -16.34
N ASN A 119 6.73 7.45 -15.39
CA ASN A 119 6.36 6.05 -15.63
C ASN A 119 4.91 5.86 -16.08
N VAL A 120 4.02 6.72 -15.59
CA VAL A 120 2.60 6.76 -15.95
C VAL A 120 2.42 7.37 -17.33
N ILE A 121 3.02 8.53 -17.57
CA ILE A 121 2.93 9.32 -18.81
C ILE A 121 3.41 8.50 -20.00
N GLU A 122 4.55 7.82 -19.87
CA GLU A 122 5.14 7.02 -20.94
C GLU A 122 4.28 5.82 -21.32
N ARG A 123 3.64 5.17 -20.33
CA ARG A 123 2.88 3.92 -20.56
C ARG A 123 1.40 4.14 -20.89
N LEU A 124 0.81 5.23 -20.40
CA LEU A 124 -0.59 5.57 -20.64
C LEU A 124 -0.77 6.70 -21.66
N HIS A 125 0.32 7.22 -22.21
CA HIS A 125 0.34 8.35 -23.16
C HIS A 125 -0.44 9.58 -22.64
N LEU A 126 -0.34 9.85 -21.34
CA LEU A 126 -0.98 10.98 -20.69
C LEU A 126 -0.09 12.23 -20.77
N LYS A 127 -0.69 13.42 -20.69
CA LYS A 127 0.07 14.67 -20.55
C LYS A 127 0.39 14.91 -19.06
N ARG A 128 1.61 15.39 -18.79
CA ARG A 128 2.02 15.89 -17.45
C ARG A 128 1.00 16.93 -16.97
N ASN A 129 0.60 16.87 -15.70
CA ASN A 129 -0.45 17.68 -15.05
C ASN A 129 -1.92 17.41 -15.43
N ASN A 130 -2.23 16.49 -16.36
CA ASN A 130 -3.63 16.20 -16.70
C ASN A 130 -4.27 15.11 -15.84
N PHE A 131 -3.61 14.66 -14.78
CA PHE A 131 -4.12 13.61 -13.93
C PHE A 131 -3.69 13.84 -12.49
N THR A 132 -4.46 13.28 -11.58
CA THR A 132 -4.15 13.19 -10.16
C THR A 132 -3.87 11.73 -9.83
N ILE A 133 -2.80 11.49 -9.07
CA ILE A 133 -2.45 10.15 -8.62
C ILE A 133 -3.00 9.95 -7.21
N LYS A 134 -3.81 8.91 -7.02
CA LYS A 134 -4.34 8.50 -5.72
C LYS A 134 -3.82 7.11 -5.38
N TYR A 135 -3.36 6.93 -4.15
CA TYR A 135 -3.04 5.63 -3.58
C TYR A 135 -4.31 4.99 -2.99
N GLN A 136 -4.51 3.71 -3.25
CA GLN A 136 -5.54 2.93 -2.56
C GLN A 136 -4.92 2.26 -1.33
N ASP A 137 -5.36 2.67 -0.14
CA ASP A 137 -4.91 2.07 1.12
C ASP A 137 -5.51 0.68 1.36
N GLU A 138 -5.10 0.01 2.45
CA GLU A 138 -5.59 -1.32 2.81
C GLU A 138 -7.08 -1.36 3.20
N GLU A 139 -7.68 -0.20 3.48
CA GLU A 139 -9.12 -0.05 3.76
C GLU A 139 -9.91 0.21 2.46
N GLY A 140 -9.21 0.37 1.33
CA GLY A 140 -9.79 0.68 0.03
C GLY A 140 -10.06 2.16 -0.20
N ASP A 141 -9.62 3.05 0.70
CA ASP A 141 -9.77 4.50 0.54
C ASP A 141 -8.73 5.04 -0.45
N LEU A 142 -9.15 6.02 -1.27
CA LEU A 142 -8.28 6.70 -2.23
C LEU A 142 -7.68 7.96 -1.59
N VAL A 143 -6.35 7.98 -1.43
CA VAL A 143 -5.60 9.08 -0.84
C VAL A 143 -4.74 9.75 -1.91
N LEU A 144 -4.89 11.06 -2.08
CA LEU A 144 -4.09 11.83 -3.04
C LEU A 144 -2.60 11.80 -2.70
N ILE A 145 -1.76 11.50 -3.70
CA ILE A 145 -0.31 11.67 -3.67
C ILE A 145 0.00 13.03 -4.30
N ALA A 146 0.51 13.97 -3.51
CA ALA A 146 0.81 15.33 -3.98
C ALA A 146 2.31 15.69 -3.88
N CYS A 147 3.11 14.88 -3.18
CA CYS A 147 4.53 15.13 -3.02
C CYS A 147 5.37 13.85 -2.93
N ASP A 148 6.69 14.00 -3.03
CA ASP A 148 7.66 12.89 -2.89
C ASP A 148 7.52 12.15 -1.56
N LYS A 149 7.18 12.86 -0.48
CA LYS A 149 6.99 12.25 0.85
C LYS A 149 5.83 11.26 0.84
N ASP A 150 4.74 11.58 0.13
CA ASP A 150 3.57 10.72 0.02
C ASP A 150 3.91 9.44 -0.76
N VAL A 151 4.70 9.54 -1.84
CA VAL A 151 5.17 8.39 -2.63
C VAL A 151 5.97 7.43 -1.76
N ARG A 152 6.94 7.96 -1.00
CA ARG A 152 7.78 7.16 -0.10
C ARG A 152 6.96 6.51 1.01
N GLU A 153 6.03 7.25 1.61
CA GLU A 153 5.16 6.71 2.66
C GLU A 153 4.30 5.55 2.14
N CYS A 154 3.75 5.69 0.94
CA CYS A 154 2.95 4.65 0.28
C CYS A 154 3.73 3.35 0.04
N ILE A 155 4.96 3.46 -0.46
CA ILE A 155 5.85 2.32 -0.68
C ILE A 155 6.20 1.63 0.65
N GLU A 156 6.55 2.43 1.66
CA GLU A 156 6.91 1.95 2.99
C GLU A 156 5.75 1.25 3.71
N ILE A 157 4.53 1.78 3.56
CA ILE A 157 3.30 1.15 4.07
C ILE A 157 3.12 -0.21 3.40
N SER A 158 3.22 -0.28 2.08
CA SER A 158 3.02 -1.53 1.33
C SER A 158 4.03 -2.60 1.75
N ARG A 159 5.29 -2.21 1.99
CA ARG A 159 6.30 -3.11 2.55
C ARG A 159 6.00 -3.58 3.95
N SER A 160 5.59 -2.66 4.82
CA SER A 160 5.19 -2.98 6.20
C SER A 160 4.02 -3.98 6.21
N LEU A 161 3.13 -3.89 5.22
CA LEU A 161 2.01 -4.80 5.01
C LEU A 161 2.39 -6.13 4.36
N LYS A 162 3.66 -6.33 3.97
CA LYS A 162 4.14 -7.44 3.13
C LYS A 162 3.38 -7.54 1.81
N GLU A 163 2.79 -6.44 1.36
CA GLU A 163 2.20 -6.34 0.04
C GLU A 163 3.32 -6.12 -0.97
N THR A 164 3.33 -6.94 -2.00
CA THR A 164 4.31 -6.83 -3.09
C THR A 164 3.91 -5.77 -4.11
N THR A 165 2.69 -5.25 -4.03
CA THR A 165 2.11 -4.35 -5.04
C THR A 165 1.39 -3.17 -4.40
N VAL A 166 1.85 -1.96 -4.70
CA VAL A 166 1.16 -0.70 -4.44
C VAL A 166 0.06 -0.51 -5.47
N LYS A 167 -1.18 -0.22 -5.04
CA LYS A 167 -2.30 0.10 -5.93
C LYS A 167 -2.49 1.60 -6.04
N LEU A 168 -2.45 2.12 -7.27
CA LEU A 168 -2.70 3.51 -7.60
C LEU A 168 -3.89 3.63 -8.55
N LEU A 169 -4.64 4.72 -8.41
CA LEU A 169 -5.71 5.14 -9.29
C LEU A 169 -5.37 6.53 -9.85
N LEU A 170 -5.59 6.70 -11.14
CA LEU A 170 -5.42 7.97 -11.82
C LEU A 170 -6.77 8.56 -12.20
N ASP A 171 -7.04 9.76 -11.72
CA ASP A 171 -8.24 10.53 -12.08
C ASP A 171 -7.86 11.78 -12.86
N LEU A 172 -8.57 12.05 -13.96
CA LEU A 172 -8.48 13.36 -14.63
C LEU A 172 -9.08 14.43 -13.69
N PRO A 173 -8.46 15.62 -13.56
CA PRO A 173 -9.15 16.74 -12.97
C PRO A 173 -10.39 17.02 -13.83
N LEU A 174 -11.57 16.93 -13.23
CA LEU A 174 -12.82 17.36 -13.86
C LEU A 174 -12.69 18.86 -14.11
N ASN A 175 -12.26 19.25 -15.30
CA ASN A 175 -12.44 20.62 -15.77
C ASN A 175 -13.95 20.83 -15.88
N HIS A 176 -14.56 21.43 -14.85
CA HIS A 176 -15.91 21.99 -14.89
C HIS A 176 -15.92 23.25 -15.77
N ASN A 177 -15.48 23.13 -17.03
CA ASN A 177 -15.71 24.11 -18.07
C ASN A 177 -16.39 23.38 -19.23
N ALA A 178 -17.66 23.03 -19.02
CA ALA A 178 -18.57 22.66 -20.09
C ALA A 178 -19.80 23.55 -19.98
N LEU A 179 -19.76 24.61 -20.79
CA LEU A 179 -20.85 25.48 -21.27
C LEU A 179 -21.54 26.40 -20.26
#